data_AF-A0A831T3K4-F1
#
_entry.id   AF-A0A831T3K4-F1
#
_cell.length_a   1.000
_cell.length_b   1.000
_cell.length_c   1.000
_cell.angle_alpha   90.00
_cell.angle_beta   90.00
_cell.angle_gamma   90.00
#
_symmetry.space_group_name_H-M   'P 1'
#
loop_
_entity.id
_entity.type
_entity.pdbx_description
1 polymer ?
#
loop_
_entity_poly.entity_id
_entity_poly.type
_entity_poly.pdbx_seq_one_letter_code
_entity_poly.pdbx_strand_id
1 'polypeptide(L)'
;MSFISRPKLGGDIDAYCTRCKLDMTHTIEAMNEAGEVLRVRCNSCGSQHQFHAPRSPGSSSSLRPGAGAYSSAVRPASPPLRADAPSPAWESKGAPPASTRLSLSDIKEALRDVIREELGITEVEIGDRWKGGTLVLKPGREGLQEKTIPIESLFHKIIMIRDRLRVLEQKINSSGNLSPEEKVSLQQYITGCYGSLTTFNLLFKNKEDWFVGSKEKSEA
;
A
#
# COMPACT_ATOMS: atom_id res chain seq x y z
N MET A 1 -27.66 -26.83 9.34
CA MET A 1 -28.48 -25.61 9.41
C MET A 1 -27.55 -24.44 9.72
N SER A 2 -27.17 -23.67 8.70
CA SER A 2 -26.21 -22.57 8.85
C SER A 2 -26.81 -21.46 9.69
N PHE A 3 -26.18 -21.16 10.83
CA PHE A 3 -26.52 -20.02 11.68
C PHE A 3 -26.08 -18.73 10.99
N ILE A 4 -26.89 -18.19 10.08
CA ILE A 4 -26.69 -16.83 9.58
C ILE A 4 -27.15 -15.90 10.71
N SER A 5 -26.20 -15.38 11.48
CA SER A 5 -26.47 -14.37 12.51
C SER A 5 -27.19 -13.18 11.86
N ARG A 6 -28.38 -12.86 12.37
CA ARG A 6 -29.12 -11.67 11.93
C ARG A 6 -28.25 -10.41 12.12
N PRO A 7 -28.20 -9.51 11.12
CA PRO A 7 -27.47 -8.25 11.26
C PRO A 7 -28.09 -7.42 12.39
N LYS A 8 -27.25 -6.73 13.15
CA LYS A 8 -27.63 -5.86 14.27
C LYS A 8 -26.95 -4.51 14.15
N LEU A 9 -27.57 -3.46 14.67
CA LEU A 9 -26.94 -2.13 14.77
C LEU A 9 -25.62 -2.24 15.52
N GLY A 10 -24.57 -1.63 14.99
CA GLY A 10 -23.20 -1.74 15.50
C GLY A 10 -22.53 -3.10 15.28
N GLY A 11 -23.19 -4.05 14.61
CA GLY A 11 -22.59 -5.31 14.18
C GLY A 11 -21.80 -5.15 12.89
N ASP A 12 -20.97 -6.15 12.59
CA ASP A 12 -20.19 -6.22 11.37
C ASP A 12 -20.93 -6.98 10.27
N ILE A 13 -20.82 -6.48 9.03
CA ILE A 13 -21.39 -7.08 7.81
C ILE A 13 -20.41 -6.94 6.65
N ASP A 14 -20.39 -7.93 5.76
CA ASP A 14 -19.62 -7.84 4.52
C ASP A 14 -20.41 -7.04 3.46
N ALA A 15 -19.77 -6.00 2.92
CA ALA A 15 -20.36 -5.09 1.94
C ALA A 15 -19.32 -4.55 0.96
N TYR A 16 -19.74 -4.10 -0.21
CA TYR A 16 -18.87 -3.45 -1.19
C TYR A 16 -18.63 -1.98 -0.81
N CYS A 17 -17.36 -1.61 -0.62
CA CYS A 17 -16.99 -0.23 -0.33
C CYS A 17 -16.83 0.59 -1.62
N THR A 18 -17.55 1.69 -1.78
CA THR A 18 -17.42 2.57 -2.96
C THR A 18 -16.10 3.35 -3.00
N ARG A 19 -15.49 3.58 -1.82
CA ARG A 19 -14.20 4.27 -1.69
C ARG A 19 -13.01 3.35 -1.91
N CYS A 20 -13.00 2.17 -1.28
CA CYS A 20 -11.94 1.17 -1.47
C CYS A 20 -12.11 0.34 -2.76
N LYS A 21 -13.32 0.30 -3.32
CA LYS A 21 -13.70 -0.50 -4.50
C LYS A 21 -13.48 -2.01 -4.31
N LEU A 22 -13.68 -2.50 -3.09
CA LEU A 22 -13.45 -3.89 -2.67
C LEU A 22 -14.57 -4.36 -1.74
N ASP A 23 -14.83 -5.67 -1.72
CA ASP A 23 -15.72 -6.33 -0.75
C ASP A 23 -14.97 -6.49 0.57
N MET A 24 -15.47 -5.85 1.65
CA MET A 24 -14.81 -5.81 2.95
C MET A 24 -15.83 -5.76 4.09
N THR A 25 -15.35 -5.90 5.33
CA THR A 25 -16.16 -5.78 6.54
C THR A 25 -16.47 -4.32 6.87
N HIS A 26 -17.74 -4.04 7.16
CA HIS A 26 -18.27 -2.73 7.53
C HIS A 26 -19.09 -2.83 8.82
N THR A 27 -19.04 -1.80 9.66
CA THR A 27 -19.94 -1.67 10.81
C THR A 27 -21.27 -1.05 10.38
N ILE A 28 -22.38 -1.64 10.83
CA ILE A 28 -23.74 -1.16 10.56
C ILE A 28 -24.03 0.07 11.42
N GLU A 29 -24.28 1.23 10.79
CA GLU A 29 -24.60 2.49 11.49
C GLU A 29 -26.09 2.80 11.51
N ALA A 30 -26.86 2.36 10.52
CA ALA A 30 -28.29 2.58 10.47
C ALA A 30 -29.04 1.39 9.85
N MET A 31 -30.16 1.02 10.47
CA MET A 31 -31.11 0.00 10.02
C MET A 31 -32.52 0.56 10.11
N ASN A 32 -33.43 0.06 9.28
CA ASN A 32 -34.86 0.39 9.39
C ASN A 32 -35.58 -0.54 10.40
N GLU A 33 -36.84 -0.22 10.69
CA GLU A 33 -37.70 -1.03 11.59
C GLU A 33 -37.96 -2.45 11.05
N ALA A 34 -37.82 -2.65 9.73
CA ALA A 34 -37.93 -3.96 9.08
C ALA A 34 -36.66 -4.83 9.21
N GLY A 35 -35.57 -4.28 9.77
CA GLY A 35 -34.30 -4.99 9.98
C GLY A 35 -33.35 -4.99 8.76
N GLU A 36 -33.59 -4.13 7.78
CA GLU A 36 -32.73 -3.93 6.62
C GLU A 36 -31.64 -2.89 6.92
N VAL A 37 -30.42 -3.14 6.44
CA VAL A 37 -29.28 -2.24 6.62
C VAL A 37 -29.36 -1.09 5.62
N LEU A 38 -29.41 0.15 6.12
CA LEU A 38 -29.46 1.35 5.29
C LEU A 38 -28.07 1.94 5.06
N ARG A 39 -27.27 2.06 6.12
CA ARG A 39 -25.98 2.76 6.09
C ARG A 39 -24.93 1.99 6.86
N VAL A 40 -23.73 1.96 6.30
CA VAL A 40 -22.57 1.26 6.84
C VAL A 40 -21.33 2.16 6.83
N ARG A 41 -20.43 1.94 7.78
CA ARG A 41 -19.09 2.54 7.83
C ARG A 41 -18.05 1.47 7.52
N CYS A 42 -17.16 1.75 6.57
CA CYS A 42 -16.04 0.85 6.27
C CYS A 42 -15.05 0.80 7.43
N ASN A 43 -14.68 -0.39 7.90
CA ASN A 43 -13.73 -0.55 9.01
C ASN A 43 -12.28 -0.21 8.61
N SER A 44 -11.98 -0.22 7.30
CA SER A 44 -10.63 0.06 6.79
C SER A 44 -10.40 1.52 6.42
N CYS A 45 -11.32 2.16 5.70
CA CYS A 45 -11.15 3.56 5.25
C CYS A 45 -12.03 4.58 5.98
N GLY A 46 -12.93 4.12 6.86
CA GLY A 46 -13.81 4.98 7.66
C GLY A 46 -14.94 5.69 6.90
N SER A 47 -15.09 5.48 5.59
CA SER A 47 -16.16 6.13 4.83
C SER A 47 -17.53 5.57 5.19
N GLN A 48 -18.49 6.45 5.39
CA GLN A 48 -19.91 6.12 5.58
C GLN A 48 -20.62 6.17 4.23
N HIS A 49 -21.31 5.10 3.85
CA HIS A 49 -22.11 5.04 2.62
C HIS A 49 -23.32 4.12 2.76
N GLN A 50 -24.22 4.14 1.77
CA GLN A 50 -25.36 3.22 1.72
C GLN A 50 -24.88 1.78 1.56
N PHE A 51 -25.63 0.83 2.10
CA PHE A 51 -25.28 -0.58 2.00
C PHE A 51 -25.31 -1.05 0.55
N HIS A 52 -24.22 -1.69 0.12
CA HIS A 52 -24.12 -2.39 -1.15
C HIS A 52 -23.73 -3.84 -0.87
N ALA A 53 -24.55 -4.78 -1.34
CA ALA A 53 -24.23 -6.20 -1.23
C ALA A 53 -22.86 -6.50 -1.86
N PRO A 54 -22.08 -7.43 -1.27
CA PRO A 54 -20.78 -7.80 -1.80
C PRO A 54 -20.92 -8.33 -3.23
N ARG A 55 -19.97 -7.98 -4.10
CA ARG A 55 -20.01 -8.35 -5.53
C ARG A 55 -19.55 -9.79 -5.77
N SER A 56 -18.75 -10.33 -4.88
CA SER A 56 -18.27 -11.72 -4.94
C SER A 56 -18.90 -12.54 -3.81
N PRO A 57 -19.83 -13.47 -4.11
CA PRO A 57 -20.37 -14.36 -3.11
C PRO A 57 -19.31 -15.43 -2.76
N GLY A 58 -18.40 -15.13 -1.83
CA GLY A 58 -17.49 -16.15 -1.30
C GLY A 58 -16.15 -15.72 -0.72
N SER A 59 -15.73 -14.45 -0.80
CA SER A 59 -14.46 -14.02 -0.19
C SER A 59 -14.65 -13.53 1.24
N SER A 60 -15.08 -14.41 2.15
CA SER A 60 -15.06 -14.12 3.57
C SER A 60 -13.63 -14.27 4.08
N SER A 61 -12.91 -13.16 4.28
CA SER A 61 -11.70 -13.18 5.13
C SER A 61 -12.14 -13.28 6.59
N SER A 62 -12.58 -14.47 6.99
CA SER A 62 -12.97 -14.78 8.36
C SER A 62 -11.74 -14.93 9.25
N LEU A 63 -11.07 -13.83 9.59
CA LEU A 63 -10.17 -13.82 10.74
C LEU A 63 -11.03 -13.69 12.00
N ARG A 64 -11.43 -14.83 12.56
CA ARG A 64 -11.99 -14.91 13.92
C ARG A 64 -10.88 -14.59 14.94
N PRO A 65 -11.05 -13.62 15.85
CA PRO A 65 -10.34 -13.64 17.11
C PRO A 65 -10.99 -14.71 18.00
N GLY A 66 -10.23 -15.76 18.33
CA GLY A 66 -10.63 -16.73 19.33
C GLY A 66 -10.81 -16.07 20.69
N ALA A 67 -11.94 -16.36 21.33
CA ALA A 67 -12.22 -16.00 22.70
C ALA A 67 -11.19 -16.66 23.64
N GLY A 68 -10.29 -15.85 24.20
CA GLY A 68 -9.54 -16.18 25.41
C GLY A 68 -10.17 -15.43 26.57
N ALA A 69 -10.93 -16.15 27.40
CA ALA A 69 -11.49 -15.65 28.63
C ALA A 69 -10.36 -15.21 29.58
N TYR A 70 -10.35 -13.93 29.97
CA TYR A 70 -9.71 -13.52 31.22
C TYR A 70 -10.81 -13.24 32.23
N SER A 71 -10.95 -14.13 33.21
CA SER A 71 -11.75 -13.89 34.40
C SER A 71 -11.22 -12.64 35.10
N SER A 72 -12.11 -11.70 35.40
CA SER A 72 -11.91 -10.71 36.45
C SER A 72 -11.75 -11.43 37.78
N ALA A 73 -10.50 -11.72 38.17
CA ALA A 73 -10.14 -12.10 39.52
C ALA A 73 -9.62 -10.86 40.25
N VAL A 74 -10.32 -10.54 41.33
CA VAL A 74 -10.05 -9.50 42.33
C VAL A 74 -8.56 -9.51 42.73
N ARG A 75 -7.91 -8.35 42.70
CA ARG A 75 -6.56 -8.15 43.25
C ARG A 75 -6.64 -8.19 44.79
N PRO A 76 -5.91 -9.06 45.51
CA PRO A 76 -5.62 -8.79 46.92
C PRO A 76 -4.52 -7.73 47.04
N ALA A 77 -4.60 -6.91 48.07
CA ALA A 77 -3.60 -5.90 48.40
C ALA A 77 -2.24 -6.55 48.71
N SER A 78 -1.17 -5.95 48.22
CA SER A 78 0.21 -6.39 48.48
C SER A 78 0.56 -6.25 49.98
N PRO A 79 1.26 -7.21 50.60
CA PRO A 79 1.92 -7.00 51.89
C PRO A 79 3.14 -6.09 51.71
N PRO A 80 3.58 -5.34 52.75
CA PRO A 80 4.76 -4.50 52.63
C PRO A 80 6.02 -5.37 52.48
N LEU A 81 6.86 -5.00 51.51
CA LEU A 81 8.17 -5.60 51.27
C LEU A 81 9.07 -5.39 52.51
N ARG A 82 9.53 -6.49 53.13
CA ARG A 82 10.65 -6.46 54.07
C ARG A 82 11.96 -6.48 53.26
N ALA A 83 12.90 -5.60 53.64
CA ALA A 83 14.08 -5.24 52.89
C ALA A 83 15.27 -6.23 52.95
N ASP A 84 15.08 -7.46 53.42
CA ASP A 84 16.21 -8.37 53.70
C ASP A 84 15.93 -9.81 53.26
N ALA A 85 15.80 -10.04 51.95
CA ALA A 85 15.88 -11.39 51.38
C ALA A 85 17.02 -11.45 50.35
N PRO A 86 18.06 -12.28 50.55
CA PRO A 86 19.14 -12.42 49.58
C PRO A 86 18.66 -13.16 48.33
N SER A 87 19.07 -12.68 47.15
CA SER A 87 18.71 -13.24 45.86
C SER A 87 19.33 -14.63 45.62
N PRO A 88 18.64 -15.58 44.97
CA PRO A 88 19.20 -16.90 44.68
C PRO A 88 20.22 -16.84 43.54
N ALA A 89 21.40 -17.39 43.81
CA ALA A 89 22.55 -17.49 42.93
C ALA A 89 22.35 -18.52 41.81
N TRP A 90 21.61 -18.16 40.77
CA TRP A 90 21.69 -18.82 39.46
C TRP A 90 22.32 -17.89 38.41
N GLU A 91 23.31 -17.11 38.83
CA GLU A 91 24.20 -16.38 37.95
C GLU A 91 25.18 -17.37 37.30
N SER A 92 24.98 -17.67 36.02
CA SER A 92 26.04 -17.79 34.97
C SER A 92 25.67 -18.80 33.86
N LYS A 93 25.10 -18.28 32.77
CA LYS A 93 25.51 -18.71 31.41
C LYS A 93 25.48 -17.48 30.51
N GLY A 94 26.61 -17.26 29.83
CA GLY A 94 27.00 -16.00 29.19
C GLY A 94 25.97 -15.40 28.25
N ALA A 95 25.94 -14.07 28.26
CA ALA A 95 25.20 -13.29 27.27
C ALA A 95 25.69 -13.65 25.85
N PRO A 96 24.79 -13.90 24.89
CA PRO A 96 25.19 -14.03 23.49
C PRO A 96 25.84 -12.71 23.04
N PRO A 97 26.80 -12.75 22.09
CA PRO A 97 27.45 -11.54 21.60
C PRO A 97 26.38 -10.55 21.10
N ALA A 98 26.67 -9.26 21.25
CA ALA A 98 25.83 -8.16 20.76
C ALA A 98 25.80 -8.06 19.22
N SER A 99 25.82 -9.21 18.52
CA SER A 99 25.58 -9.29 17.10
C SER A 99 24.07 -9.23 16.86
N THR A 100 23.63 -8.02 16.52
CA THR A 100 22.39 -7.72 15.79
C THR A 100 21.09 -8.02 16.53
N ARG A 101 20.78 -7.21 17.54
CA ARG A 101 19.37 -7.00 17.93
C ARG A 101 18.72 -6.09 16.88
N LEU A 102 18.00 -6.69 15.92
CA LEU A 102 17.14 -5.94 15.01
C LEU A 102 16.07 -5.22 15.83
N SER A 103 16.04 -3.89 15.74
CA SER A 103 15.05 -3.08 16.43
C SER A 103 13.70 -3.13 15.70
N LEU A 104 12.61 -2.83 16.41
CA LEU A 104 11.28 -2.70 15.79
C LEU A 104 11.25 -1.58 14.74
N SER A 105 12.12 -0.58 14.83
CA SER A 105 12.33 0.43 13.79
C SER A 105 12.96 -0.18 12.54
N ASP A 106 14.01 -1.00 12.68
CA ASP A 106 14.69 -1.65 11.55
C ASP A 106 13.73 -2.59 10.81
N ILE A 107 12.88 -3.31 11.55
CA ILE A 107 11.87 -4.20 10.98
C ILE A 107 10.79 -3.39 10.24
N LYS A 108 10.40 -2.22 10.78
CA LYS A 108 9.42 -1.34 10.12
C LYS A 108 9.97 -0.69 8.86
N GLU A 109 11.25 -0.31 8.85
CA GLU A 109 11.92 0.19 7.64
C GLU A 109 12.05 -0.92 6.60
N ALA A 110 12.59 -2.08 6.97
CA ALA A 110 12.71 -3.22 6.06
C ALA A 110 11.35 -3.64 5.47
N LEU A 111 10.30 -3.69 6.29
CA LEU A 111 8.95 -4.01 5.81
C LEU A 111 8.40 -2.91 4.89
N ARG A 112 8.66 -1.63 5.19
CA ARG A 112 8.27 -0.52 4.34
C ARG A 112 9.02 -0.54 3.01
N ASP A 113 10.30 -0.91 3.03
CA ASP A 113 11.13 -1.03 1.84
C ASP A 113 10.67 -2.21 0.97
N VAL A 114 10.37 -3.37 1.58
CA VAL A 114 9.77 -4.50 0.86
C VAL A 114 8.41 -4.12 0.28
N ILE A 115 7.54 -3.44 1.02
CA ILE A 115 6.23 -3.00 0.51
C ILE A 115 6.40 -1.96 -0.60
N ARG A 116 7.36 -1.04 -0.49
CA ARG A 116 7.66 -0.07 -1.56
C ARG A 116 8.22 -0.75 -2.79
N GLU A 117 9.06 -1.76 -2.63
CA GLU A 117 9.64 -2.56 -3.70
C GLU A 117 8.55 -3.40 -4.40
N GLU A 118 7.70 -4.07 -3.63
CA GLU A 118 6.57 -4.88 -4.12
C GLU A 118 5.44 -4.05 -4.73
N LEU A 119 5.21 -2.83 -4.24
CA LEU A 119 4.22 -1.89 -4.81
C LEU A 119 4.83 -0.95 -5.86
N GLY A 120 6.14 -0.99 -6.09
CA GLY A 120 6.87 -0.05 -6.94
C GLY A 120 6.90 1.40 -6.44
N ILE A 121 6.47 1.68 -5.20
CA ILE A 121 6.38 3.03 -4.63
C ILE A 121 7.79 3.53 -4.29
N THR A 122 8.42 4.11 -5.28
CA THR A 122 9.68 4.82 -5.12
C THR A 122 9.37 6.26 -4.70
N GLU A 123 9.96 6.72 -3.59
CA GLU A 123 9.82 8.11 -3.15
C GLU A 123 10.64 9.01 -4.07
N VAL A 124 9.99 9.50 -5.12
CA VAL A 124 10.60 10.41 -6.09
C VAL A 124 10.24 11.84 -5.78
N GLU A 125 11.25 12.69 -5.66
CA GLU A 125 11.05 14.12 -5.52
C GLU A 125 11.06 14.85 -6.87
N ILE A 126 10.12 15.79 -7.00
CA ILE A 126 10.11 16.74 -8.10
C ILE A 126 11.19 17.81 -7.88
N GLY A 127 11.87 18.21 -8.96
CA GLY A 127 12.88 19.27 -8.91
C GLY A 127 12.30 20.60 -8.42
N ASP A 128 13.07 21.33 -7.60
CA ASP A 128 12.57 22.51 -6.88
C ASP A 128 11.96 23.59 -7.77
N ARG A 129 12.49 23.75 -9.00
CA ARG A 129 11.99 24.73 -9.99
C ARG A 129 10.56 24.46 -10.50
N TRP A 130 10.02 23.27 -10.27
CA TRP A 130 8.70 22.86 -10.78
C TRP A 130 7.63 22.77 -9.69
N LYS A 131 8.00 22.92 -8.42
CA LYS A 131 7.08 22.84 -7.29
C LYS A 131 6.02 23.94 -7.36
N GLY A 132 4.75 23.57 -7.20
CA GLY A 132 3.60 24.47 -7.33
C GLY A 132 3.32 24.95 -8.75
N GLY A 133 4.04 24.41 -9.75
CA GLY A 133 3.89 24.81 -11.14
C GLY A 133 2.66 24.19 -11.82
N THR A 134 2.30 24.73 -12.98
CA THR A 134 1.21 24.18 -13.80
C THR A 134 1.66 24.00 -15.26
N LEU A 135 1.24 22.89 -15.86
CA LEU A 135 1.32 22.64 -17.30
C LEU A 135 0.09 23.26 -17.97
N VAL A 136 0.33 24.12 -18.96
CA VAL A 136 -0.74 24.74 -19.76
C VAL A 136 -0.73 24.13 -21.15
N LEU A 137 -1.79 23.40 -21.50
CA LEU A 137 -2.01 22.86 -22.83
C LEU A 137 -2.74 23.89 -23.68
N LYS A 138 -2.04 24.42 -24.68
CA LYS A 138 -2.57 25.41 -25.62
C LYS A 138 -3.16 24.73 -26.85
N PRO A 139 -4.44 24.92 -27.15
CA PRO A 139 -5.04 24.43 -28.39
C PRO A 139 -4.36 25.08 -29.60
N GLY A 140 -4.06 24.30 -30.64
CA GLY A 140 -3.50 24.83 -31.89
C GLY A 140 -4.49 25.58 -32.78
N ARG A 141 -5.76 25.65 -32.38
CA ARG A 141 -6.83 26.39 -33.07
C ARG A 141 -7.26 27.57 -32.22
N GLU A 142 -7.46 28.72 -32.86
CA GLU A 142 -7.88 29.95 -32.18
C GLU A 142 -9.29 29.82 -31.59
N GLY A 143 -9.53 30.49 -30.46
CA GLY A 143 -10.83 30.55 -29.79
C GLY A 143 -11.14 29.41 -28.81
N LEU A 144 -10.24 28.44 -28.64
CA LEU A 144 -10.41 27.36 -27.65
C LEU A 144 -9.70 27.68 -26.33
N GLN A 145 -10.30 27.27 -25.21
CA GLN A 145 -9.72 27.49 -23.89
C GLN A 145 -8.50 26.59 -23.65
N GLU A 146 -7.48 27.18 -23.02
CA GLU A 146 -6.31 26.45 -22.53
C GLU A 146 -6.70 25.49 -21.40
N LYS A 147 -6.07 24.32 -21.36
CA LYS A 147 -6.26 23.36 -20.28
C LYS A 147 -5.05 23.38 -19.34
N THR A 148 -5.29 23.73 -18.09
CA THR A 148 -4.25 23.78 -17.05
C THR A 148 -4.27 22.51 -16.21
N ILE A 149 -3.08 21.96 -15.95
CA ILE A 149 -2.87 20.74 -15.17
C ILE A 149 -1.73 20.99 -14.16
N PRO A 150 -1.88 20.72 -12.86
CA PRO A 150 -0.76 20.82 -11.92
C PRO A 150 0.41 19.91 -12.33
N ILE A 151 1.65 20.40 -12.27
CA ILE A 151 2.83 19.62 -12.70
C ILE A 151 2.99 18.37 -11.85
N GLU A 152 2.68 18.44 -10.55
CA GLU A 152 2.72 17.29 -9.63
C GLU A 152 1.77 16.17 -10.09
N SER A 153 0.60 16.54 -10.64
CA SER A 153 -0.35 15.56 -11.16
C SER A 153 0.16 14.87 -12.43
N LEU A 154 0.88 15.58 -13.29
CA LEU A 154 1.57 14.98 -14.43
C LEU A 154 2.73 14.09 -13.96
N PHE A 155 3.55 14.61 -13.05
CA PHE A 155 4.74 13.94 -12.53
C PHE A 155 4.39 12.61 -11.86
N HIS A 156 3.33 12.59 -11.04
CA HIS A 156 2.83 11.37 -10.44
C HIS A 156 2.40 10.33 -11.49
N LYS A 157 1.80 10.76 -12.61
CA LYS A 157 1.45 9.85 -13.72
C LYS A 157 2.70 9.28 -14.40
N ILE A 158 3.74 10.08 -14.57
CA ILE A 158 5.03 9.64 -15.13
C ILE A 158 5.67 8.59 -14.23
N ILE A 159 5.67 8.81 -12.90
CA ILE A 159 6.16 7.84 -11.91
C ILE A 159 5.34 6.55 -11.99
N MET A 160 4.00 6.64 -12.03
CA MET A 160 3.14 5.44 -12.18
C MET A 160 3.46 4.62 -13.43
N ILE A 161 3.84 5.26 -14.55
CA ILE A 161 4.25 4.55 -15.77
C ILE A 161 5.59 3.85 -15.54
N ARG A 162 6.56 4.53 -14.91
CA ARG A 162 7.86 3.95 -14.54
C ARG A 162 7.68 2.67 -13.74
N ASP A 163 6.85 2.72 -12.70
CA ASP A 163 6.66 1.62 -11.78
C ASP A 163 5.97 0.43 -12.47
N ARG A 164 4.99 0.70 -13.36
CA ARG A 164 4.36 -0.33 -14.18
C ARG A 164 5.33 -1.00 -15.15
N LEU A 165 6.23 -0.24 -15.78
CA LEU A 165 7.26 -0.79 -16.66
C LEU A 165 8.24 -1.67 -15.88
N ARG A 166 8.66 -1.25 -14.68
CA ARG A 166 9.51 -2.06 -13.79
C ARG A 166 8.84 -3.39 -13.41
N VAL A 167 7.58 -3.35 -12.99
CA VAL A 167 6.81 -4.56 -12.65
C VAL A 167 6.63 -5.46 -13.87
N LEU A 168 6.39 -4.90 -15.06
CA LEU A 168 6.27 -5.66 -16.30
C LEU A 168 7.59 -6.39 -16.62
N GLU A 169 8.72 -5.71 -16.49
CA GLU A 169 10.05 -6.27 -16.70
C GLU A 169 10.33 -7.44 -15.73
N GLN A 170 10.04 -7.27 -14.44
CA GLN A 170 10.17 -8.34 -13.45
C GLN A 170 9.30 -9.55 -13.81
N LYS A 171 8.05 -9.34 -14.24
CA LYS A 171 7.15 -10.42 -14.67
C LYS A 171 7.69 -11.17 -15.88
N ILE A 172 8.30 -10.47 -16.84
CA ILE A 172 8.92 -11.10 -18.01
C ILE A 172 10.13 -11.94 -17.59
N ASN A 173 10.97 -11.43 -16.68
CA ASN A 173 12.14 -12.15 -16.18
C ASN A 173 11.74 -13.46 -15.49
N SER A 174 10.73 -13.39 -14.61
CA SER A 174 10.22 -14.52 -13.83
C SER A 174 9.29 -15.47 -14.62
N SER A 175 8.91 -15.13 -15.85
CA SER A 175 8.02 -15.98 -16.65
C SER A 175 8.70 -17.29 -17.06
N GLY A 176 8.09 -18.43 -16.74
CA GLY A 176 8.53 -19.75 -17.19
C GLY A 176 8.08 -20.11 -18.61
N ASN A 177 7.16 -19.33 -19.18
CA ASN A 177 6.47 -19.68 -20.44
C ASN A 177 7.07 -18.99 -21.68
N LEU A 178 8.03 -18.07 -21.49
CA LEU A 178 8.64 -17.30 -22.58
C LEU A 178 9.99 -17.90 -22.96
N SER A 179 10.27 -18.00 -24.26
CA SER A 179 11.59 -18.40 -24.74
C SER A 179 12.65 -17.35 -24.39
N PRO A 180 13.94 -17.72 -24.32
CA PRO A 180 15.03 -16.75 -24.13
C PRO A 180 15.01 -15.60 -25.14
N GLU A 181 14.72 -15.90 -26.41
CA GLU A 181 14.67 -14.91 -27.50
C GLU A 181 13.51 -13.93 -27.32
N GLU A 182 12.32 -14.43 -26.95
CA GLU A 182 11.15 -13.60 -26.66
C GLU A 182 11.39 -12.67 -25.47
N LYS A 183 12.02 -13.17 -24.40
CA LYS A 183 12.39 -12.36 -23.24
C LYS A 183 13.31 -11.22 -23.63
N VAL A 184 14.35 -11.50 -24.43
CA VAL A 184 15.29 -10.48 -24.91
C VAL A 184 14.58 -9.42 -25.76
N SER A 185 13.71 -9.84 -26.69
CA SER A 185 12.93 -8.90 -27.52
C SER A 185 12.04 -7.97 -26.69
N LEU A 186 11.32 -8.51 -25.69
CA LEU A 186 10.48 -7.72 -24.79
C LEU A 186 11.30 -6.78 -23.91
N GLN A 187 12.44 -7.23 -23.38
CA GLN A 187 13.35 -6.38 -22.60
C GLN A 187 13.90 -5.22 -23.43
N GLN A 188 14.27 -5.46 -24.70
CA GLN A 188 14.70 -4.40 -25.61
C GLN A 188 13.57 -3.38 -25.85
N TYR A 189 12.33 -3.86 -26.05
CA TYR A 189 11.18 -2.97 -26.21
C TYR A 189 10.90 -2.12 -24.96
N ILE A 190 10.98 -2.72 -23.77
CA ILE A 190 10.87 -2.00 -22.49
C ILE A 190 11.98 -0.94 -22.37
N THR A 191 13.20 -1.26 -22.78
CA THR A 191 14.32 -0.30 -22.80
C THR A 191 14.03 0.87 -23.75
N GLY A 192 13.42 0.62 -24.90
CA GLY A 192 12.94 1.66 -25.82
C GLY A 192 11.84 2.55 -25.21
N CYS A 193 10.91 1.97 -24.45
CA CYS A 193 9.92 2.72 -23.69
C CYS A 193 10.58 3.66 -22.67
N TYR A 194 11.59 3.20 -21.92
CA TYR A 194 12.35 4.07 -21.01
C TYR A 194 13.08 5.19 -21.77
N GLY A 195 13.66 4.89 -22.93
CA GLY A 195 14.27 5.90 -23.81
C GLY A 195 13.30 7.02 -24.20
N SER A 196 12.06 6.68 -24.53
CA SER A 196 11.01 7.65 -24.91
C SER A 196 10.56 8.54 -23.75
N LEU A 197 10.76 8.09 -22.51
CA LEU A 197 10.44 8.85 -21.30
C LEU A 197 11.57 9.78 -20.83
N THR A 198 12.77 9.70 -21.42
CA THR A 198 13.92 10.52 -21.03
C THR A 198 13.67 12.03 -21.14
N THR A 199 12.76 12.47 -22.01
CA THR A 199 12.28 13.85 -22.12
C THR A 199 11.78 14.40 -20.78
N PHE A 200 11.24 13.55 -19.90
CA PHE A 200 10.72 13.94 -18.60
C PHE A 200 11.78 14.01 -17.49
N ASN A 201 13.03 13.62 -17.75
CA ASN A 201 14.12 13.65 -16.75
C ASN A 201 14.32 15.04 -16.12
N LEU A 202 13.96 16.10 -16.86
CA LEU A 202 13.99 17.49 -16.39
C LEU A 202 13.12 17.76 -15.16
N LEU A 203 12.13 16.92 -14.88
CA LEU A 203 11.19 17.05 -13.76
C LEU A 203 11.73 16.45 -12.45
N PHE A 204 12.69 15.54 -12.55
CA PHE A 204 13.25 14.83 -11.39
C PHE A 204 14.27 15.68 -10.66
N LYS A 205 14.25 15.63 -9.32
CA LYS A 205 15.26 16.28 -8.49
C LYS A 205 16.60 15.54 -8.54
N ASN A 206 16.56 14.22 -8.40
CA ASN A 206 17.75 13.38 -8.33
C ASN A 206 18.01 12.69 -9.66
N LYS A 207 19.29 12.55 -10.03
CA LYS A 207 19.70 11.88 -11.28
C LYS A 207 19.53 10.36 -11.23
N GLU A 208 19.57 9.76 -10.05
CA GLU A 208 19.34 8.32 -9.86
C GLU A 208 17.93 7.86 -10.25
N ASP A 209 16.96 8.79 -10.22
CA ASP A 209 15.58 8.52 -10.61
C ASP A 209 15.31 8.67 -12.11
N TRP A 210 16.31 9.14 -12.87
CA TRP A 210 16.16 9.40 -14.29
C TRP A 210 15.84 8.13 -15.06
N PHE A 211 15.00 8.31 -16.08
CA PHE A 211 14.84 7.30 -17.12
C PHE A 211 16.14 7.17 -17.90
N VAL A 212 16.54 5.92 -18.13
CA VAL A 212 17.69 5.55 -18.94
C VAL A 212 17.20 4.58 -20.01
N GLY A 213 17.36 4.96 -21.27
CA GLY A 213 17.08 4.08 -22.40
C GLY A 213 18.35 3.69 -23.15
N SER A 214 18.16 3.00 -24.26
CA SER A 214 19.21 2.75 -25.24
C SER A 214 19.76 4.10 -25.71
N LYS A 215 21.07 4.33 -25.58
CA LYS A 215 21.70 5.52 -26.17
C LYS A 215 21.52 5.43 -27.69
N GLU A 216 20.60 6.20 -28.26
CA GLU A 216 20.67 6.52 -29.68
C GLU A 216 21.95 7.32 -29.90
N LYS A 217 22.89 6.77 -30.67
CA LYS A 217 23.90 7.60 -31.30
C LYS A 217 23.13 8.47 -32.29
N SER A 218 22.73 9.67 -31.86
CA SER A 218 22.32 10.72 -32.78
C SER A 218 23.56 11.12 -33.57
N GLU A 219 23.73 10.55 -34.76
CA GLU A 219 24.56 11.18 -35.79
C GLU A 219 23.88 12.52 -36.13
N ALA A 220 24.67 13.57 -36.00
CA ALA A 220 24.29 14.97 -36.12
C ALA A 220 24.00 15.39 -37.57
#